data_AF-A0A949FQX3-F1
#
_entry.id   AF-A0A949FQX3-F1
#
_cell.length_a   1.000
_cell.length_b   1.000
_cell.length_c   1.000
_cell.angle_alpha   90.00
_cell.angle_beta   90.00
_cell.angle_gamma   90.00
#
_symmetry.space_group_name_H-M   'P 1'
#
loop_
_entity.id
_entity.type
_entity.pdbx_description
1 polymer ?
#
loop_
_entity_poly.entity_id
_entity_poly.type
_entity_poly.pdbx_seq_one_letter_code
_entity_poly.pdbx_strand_id
1 'polypeptide(L)' 'WLRASPDVLAGRISNDTTNSTRRPALSRLGTLSEIRNILEARMPIYESICDWAIDTENHNPDQIAQEIRGAFEHWLVSHA' A
#
# COMPACT_ATOMS: atom_id res chain seq x y z
N TRP A 1 -0.15 4.90 6.36
CA TRP A 1 -0.55 4.27 5.09
C TRP A 1 0.62 3.52 4.49
N LEU A 2 0.41 2.32 3.94
CA LEU A 2 1.44 1.53 3.27
C LEU A 2 1.39 1.78 1.76
N ARG A 3 2.49 2.23 1.17
CA ARG A 3 2.58 2.57 -0.26
C ARG A 3 3.55 1.66 -1.02
N ALA A 4 3.29 1.52 -2.30
CA ALA A 4 4.13 0.91 -3.32
C ALA A 4 3.68 1.43 -4.69
N SER A 5 4.56 1.37 -5.69
CA SER A 5 4.27 1.74 -7.07
C SER A 5 3.22 0.83 -7.70
N PRO A 6 2.52 1.32 -8.75
CA PRO A 6 1.55 0.51 -9.48
C PRO A 6 2.14 -0.80 -10.02
N ASP A 7 3.38 -0.77 -10.50
CA ASP A 7 4.06 -1.92 -11.09
C ASP A 7 4.39 -3.00 -10.02
N VAL A 8 4.84 -2.57 -8.84
CA VAL A 8 5.07 -3.50 -7.70
C VAL A 8 3.75 -4.09 -7.22
N LEU A 9 2.68 -3.29 -7.10
CA LEU A 9 1.38 -3.78 -6.69
C LEU A 9 0.78 -4.76 -7.71
N ALA A 10 0.90 -4.46 -9.00
CA ALA A 10 0.45 -5.35 -10.07
C ALA A 10 1.20 -6.69 -10.04
N GLY A 11 2.51 -6.68 -9.80
CA GLY A 11 3.32 -7.88 -9.62
C GLY A 11 2.88 -8.71 -8.41
N ARG A 12 2.72 -8.07 -7.25
CA ARG A 12 2.25 -8.73 -6.01
C ARG A 12 0.87 -9.38 -6.19
N ILE A 13 -0.07 -8.66 -6.80
CA ILE A 13 -1.41 -9.15 -7.08
C ILE A 13 -1.34 -10.33 -8.04
N SER A 14 -0.62 -10.21 -9.15
CA SER A 14 -0.54 -11.26 -10.17
C SER A 14 0.13 -12.55 -9.65
N ASN A 15 1.07 -12.44 -8.72
CA ASN A 15 1.76 -13.58 -8.09
C ASN A 15 1.00 -14.20 -6.91
N ASP A 16 -0.11 -13.60 -6.47
CA ASP A 16 -0.97 -14.19 -5.44
C ASP A 16 -1.78 -15.34 -6.03
N THR A 17 -1.49 -16.57 -5.57
CA THR A 17 -2.11 -17.80 -6.07
C THR A 17 -3.62 -17.89 -5.78
N THR A 18 -4.15 -17.02 -4.92
CA THR A 18 -5.57 -16.96 -4.57
C THR A 18 -6.34 -15.84 -5.28
N ASN A 19 -5.66 -15.10 -6.16
CA ASN A 19 -6.15 -13.84 -6.73
C ASN A 19 -7.47 -13.98 -7.51
N SER A 20 -7.61 -15.02 -8.35
CA SER A 20 -8.80 -15.21 -9.20
C SER A 20 -10.10 -15.44 -8.43
N THR A 21 -10.05 -15.89 -7.17
CA THR A 21 -11.23 -16.09 -6.31
C THR A 21 -11.43 -15.00 -5.26
N ARG A 22 -10.36 -14.29 -4.85
CA ARG A 22 -10.43 -13.30 -3.75
C ARG A 22 -10.33 -11.84 -4.19
N ARG A 23 -9.80 -11.56 -5.38
CA ARG A 23 -9.58 -10.20 -5.90
C ARG A 23 -10.01 -10.15 -7.37
N PRO A 24 -11.34 -10.24 -7.65
CA PRO A 24 -11.84 -10.04 -8.99
C PRO A 24 -11.47 -8.63 -9.47
N ALA A 25 -11.23 -8.49 -10.77
CA ALA A 25 -11.03 -7.19 -11.39
C ALA A 25 -12.21 -6.26 -11.09
N LEU A 26 -11.93 -5.01 -10.76
CA LEU A 26 -12.95 -4.01 -10.44
C LEU A 26 -13.48 -3.30 -11.71
N SER A 27 -12.84 -3.53 -12.84
CA SER A 27 -13.12 -2.91 -14.12
C SER A 27 -12.75 -3.86 -15.28
N ARG A 28 -13.01 -3.40 -16.51
CA ARG A 28 -12.54 -4.08 -17.74
C ARG A 28 -11.12 -3.67 -18.15
N LEU A 29 -10.47 -2.82 -17.36
CA LEU A 29 -9.08 -2.42 -17.60
C LEU A 29 -8.17 -3.58 -17.20
N GLY A 30 -7.02 -3.71 -17.86
CA GLY A 30 -5.98 -4.64 -17.39
C GLY A 30 -5.48 -4.25 -15.99
N THR A 31 -4.98 -5.22 -15.23
CA THR A 31 -4.59 -5.08 -13.80
C THR A 31 -3.77 -3.82 -13.50
N LEU A 32 -2.75 -3.52 -14.32
CA LEU A 32 -1.89 -2.35 -14.10
C LEU A 32 -2.61 -1.01 -14.33
N SER A 33 -3.41 -0.91 -15.39
CA SER A 33 -4.19 0.29 -15.69
C SER A 33 -5.27 0.54 -14.64
N GLU A 34 -5.92 -0.53 -14.16
CA GLU A 34 -6.86 -0.45 -13.04
C GLU A 34 -6.17 0.08 -11.77
N ILE A 35 -5.02 -0.47 -11.40
CA ILE A 35 -4.26 -0.03 -10.22
C ILE A 35 -3.86 1.44 -10.34
N ARG A 36 -3.36 1.87 -11.50
CA ARG A 36 -3.00 3.29 -11.74
C ARG A 36 -4.19 4.21 -11.52
N ASN A 37 -5.33 3.92 -12.14
CA ASN A 37 -6.53 4.74 -12.01
C ASN A 37 -7.04 4.81 -10.56
N ILE A 38 -7.03 3.67 -9.86
CA ILE A 38 -7.47 3.62 -8.46
C ILE A 38 -6.52 4.42 -7.56
N LEU A 39 -5.21 4.28 -7.75
CA LEU A 39 -4.23 5.04 -6.98
C LEU A 39 -4.34 6.53 -7.25
N GLU A 40 -4.44 6.95 -8.50
CA GLU A 40 -4.61 8.36 -8.86
C GLU A 40 -5.81 9.00 -8.14
N ALA A 41 -6.94 8.28 -8.07
CA ALA A 41 -8.12 8.76 -7.38
C ALA A 41 -8.00 8.75 -5.84
N ARG A 42 -7.27 7.78 -5.26
CA ARG A 42 -7.23 7.56 -3.80
C ARG A 42 -6.02 8.18 -3.11
N MET A 43 -4.92 8.41 -3.82
CA MET A 43 -3.69 8.97 -3.27
C MET A 43 -3.93 10.29 -2.53
N PRO A 44 -4.66 11.27 -3.09
CA PRO A 44 -4.91 12.53 -2.37
C PRO A 44 -5.64 12.33 -1.04
N ILE A 45 -6.56 11.36 -0.99
CA ILE A 45 -7.30 11.02 0.23
C ILE A 45 -6.35 10.39 1.25
N TYR A 46 -5.57 9.39 0.85
CA TYR A 46 -4.62 8.72 1.73
C TYR A 46 -3.56 9.67 2.28
N GLU A 47 -3.02 10.56 1.44
CA GLU A 47 -2.05 11.58 1.85
C GLU A 47 -2.66 12.60 2.82
N SER A 48 -3.92 12.95 2.66
CA SER A 48 -4.58 13.95 3.53
C SER A 48 -4.87 13.47 4.94
N ILE A 49 -4.98 12.15 5.15
CA ILE A 49 -5.40 11.57 6.45
C ILE A 49 -4.31 10.74 7.12
N CYS A 50 -3.20 10.45 6.45
CA CYS A 50 -2.16 9.62 7.05
C CYS A 50 -1.25 10.44 7.95
N ASP A 51 -1.04 9.99 9.18
CA ASP A 51 0.04 10.53 10.03
C ASP A 51 1.42 10.21 9.44
N TRP A 52 1.56 8.99 8.89
CA TRP A 52 2.78 8.53 8.21
C TRP A 52 2.47 7.70 6.97
N ALA A 53 3.37 7.76 5.99
CA ALA A 53 3.38 6.90 4.81
C ALA A 53 4.67 6.07 4.77
N ILE A 54 4.55 4.75 4.67
CA ILE A 54 5.68 3.81 4.70
C ILE A 54 5.79 3.12 3.34
N ASP A 55 6.99 3.14 2.77
CA ASP A 55 7.30 2.47 1.51
C ASP A 55 7.58 0.98 1.74
N THR A 56 6.81 0.13 1.06
CA THR A 56 6.88 -1.31 1.19
C THR A 56 7.68 -1.99 0.08
N GLU A 57 8.21 -1.26 -0.91
CA GLU A 57 8.84 -1.89 -2.09
C GLU A 57 10.12 -2.65 -1.78
N ASN A 58 10.96 -2.07 -0.93
CA ASN A 58 12.34 -2.55 -0.70
C ASN A 58 12.54 -3.16 0.70
N HIS A 59 11.44 -3.49 1.39
CA HIS A 59 11.46 -4.00 2.75
C HIS A 59 10.70 -5.32 2.85
N ASN A 60 11.23 -6.24 3.65
CA ASN A 60 10.48 -7.42 4.05
C ASN A 60 9.43 -7.06 5.14
N PRO A 61 8.43 -7.94 5.40
CA PRO A 61 7.38 -7.66 6.36
C PRO A 61 7.87 -7.30 7.77
N ASP A 62 8.94 -7.93 8.26
CA ASP A 62 9.47 -7.67 9.61
C ASP A 62 10.10 -6.27 9.69
N GLN A 63 10.80 -5.84 8.65
CA GLN A 63 11.35 -4.48 8.54
C GLN A 63 10.24 -3.43 8.52
N ILE A 64 9.17 -3.67 7.76
CA ILE A 64 8.01 -2.78 7.71
C ILE A 64 7.32 -2.70 9.07
N ALA A 65 7.12 -3.84 9.74
CA ALA A 65 6.54 -3.88 11.08
C ALA A 65 7.39 -3.13 12.11
N GLN A 66 8.72 -3.20 11.99
CA GLN A 66 9.65 -2.44 12.80
C GLN A 66 9.52 -0.93 12.57
N GLU A 67 9.40 -0.49 11.33
CA GLU A 67 9.21 0.91 10.96
C GLU A 67 7.88 1.46 11.49
N ILE A 68 6.78 0.70 11.34
CA ILE A 68 5.47 1.06 11.91
C ILE A 68 5.57 1.25 13.43
N ARG A 69 6.24 0.33 14.13
CA ARG A 69 6.42 0.43 15.58
C ARG A 69 7.18 1.69 15.96
N GLY A 70 8.29 1.98 15.28
CA GLY A 70 9.09 3.18 15.54
C GLY A 70 8.31 4.47 15.31
N ALA A 71 7.52 4.55 14.24
CA ALA A 71 6.65 5.69 13.96
C ALA A 71 5.62 5.91 15.08
N PHE A 72 5.00 4.83 15.56
CA PHE A 72 4.01 4.88 16.63
C PHE A 72 4.61 5.27 17.99
N GLU A 73 5.77 4.72 18.35
CA GLU A 73 6.50 5.09 19.57
C GLU A 73 6.88 6.58 19.58
N HIS A 74 7.37 7.10 18.45
CA HIS A 74 7.71 8.52 18.30
C HIS A 74 6.49 9.43 18.46
N TRP A 75 5.35 9.01 17.94
CA TRP A 75 4.09 9.72 18.09
C TRP A 75 3.64 9.79 19.55
N LEU A 76 3.69 8.68 20.27
CA LEU A 76 3.30 8.61 21.68
C LEU A 76 4.12 9.57 22.53
N VAL A 77 5.44 9.66 22.29
CA VAL A 77 6.31 10.58 23.02
C VAL A 77 6.01 12.05 22.69
N SER A 78 5.60 12.34 21.46
CA SER A 78 5.34 13.70 21.00
C SER A 78 3.93 14.22 21.36
N HIS A 79 3.04 13.34 21.83
CA HIS A 79 1.64 13.64 22.14
C HIS A 79 1.22 13.20 23.56
N ALA A 80 2.20 12.88 24.43
CA ALA A 80 2.01 12.65 25.87
C ALA A 80 2.33 13.92 26.65
#